data_AF-T1AKK5-F1
#
_entry.id   AF-T1AKK5-F1
#
_cell.length_a   1.000
_cell.length_b   1.000
_cell.length_c   1.000
_cell.angle_alpha   90.00
_cell.angle_beta   90.00
_cell.angle_gamma   90.00
#
_symmetry.space_group_name_H-M   'P 1'
#
loop_
_entity.id
_entity.type
_entity.pdbx_description
1 polymer ?
#
loop_
_entity_poly.entity_id
_entity_poly.type
_entity_poly.pdbx_seq_one_letter_code
_entity_poly.pdbx_strand_id
1 'polypeptide(L)'
;MNENRRSYKSEEKLKIVIEGLSGSIQISELCKKYGIQSSRFYEWKNKLVKNGANVFDDRGRKNTSDQKIIEEQEKELERLKETIAEIVTENLQLKKNIGNFRGKT
;
A
#
# COMPACT_ATOMS: atom_id res chain seq x y z
N MET A 1 12.27 29.41 -12.30
CA MET A 1 11.90 29.54 -10.87
C MET A 1 11.15 28.27 -10.49
N ASN A 2 11.73 27.42 -9.64
CA ASN A 2 11.06 26.20 -9.17
C ASN A 2 9.98 26.62 -8.16
N GLU A 3 8.76 26.85 -8.62
CA GLU A 3 7.61 26.98 -7.74
C GLU A 3 7.50 25.70 -6.91
N ASN A 4 7.68 25.86 -5.61
CA ASN A 4 7.56 24.81 -4.62
C ASN A 4 6.16 24.19 -4.77
N ARG A 5 6.07 23.03 -5.43
CA ARG A 5 4.79 22.36 -5.69
C ARG A 5 4.18 21.98 -4.36
N ARG A 6 3.21 22.77 -3.90
CA ARG A 6 2.43 22.47 -2.70
C ARG A 6 1.88 21.04 -2.83
N SER A 7 2.32 20.17 -1.92
CA SER A 7 1.86 18.79 -1.85
C SER A 7 0.63 18.73 -0.94
N TYR A 8 -0.41 18.06 -1.40
CA TYR A 8 -1.65 17.87 -0.64
C TYR A 8 -1.67 16.43 -0.13
N LYS A 9 -1.89 16.26 1.18
CA LYS A 9 -2.10 14.92 1.76
C LYS A 9 -3.43 14.34 1.29
N SER A 10 -3.56 13.02 1.34
CA SER A 10 -4.78 12.31 0.92
C SER A 10 -6.04 12.83 1.64
N GLU A 11 -5.95 13.04 2.95
CA GLU A 11 -7.03 13.59 3.78
C GLU A 11 -7.42 15.02 3.37
N GLU A 12 -6.43 15.85 3.06
CA GLU A 12 -6.66 17.23 2.63
C GLU A 12 -7.36 17.27 1.27
N LYS A 13 -6.95 16.42 0.32
CA LYS A 13 -7.63 16.27 -0.98
C LYS A 13 -9.10 15.88 -0.78
N LEU A 14 -9.35 14.90 0.10
CA LEU A 14 -10.71 14.43 0.40
C LEU A 14 -11.57 15.57 0.98
N LYS A 15 -11.05 16.30 1.97
CA LYS A 15 -11.73 17.45 2.57
C LYS A 15 -12.12 18.49 1.53
N ILE A 16 -11.19 18.87 0.65
CA ILE A 16 -11.44 19.84 -0.41
C ILE A 16 -12.54 19.36 -1.36
N VAL A 17 -12.50 18.09 -1.78
CA VAL A 17 -13.51 17.54 -2.69
C VAL A 17 -14.89 17.50 -2.04
N ILE A 18 -14.99 17.09 -0.78
CA ILE A 18 -16.26 17.07 -0.03
C ILE A 18 -16.82 18.48 0.12
N GLU A 19 -16.00 19.47 0.46
CA GLU A 19 -16.43 20.86 0.57
C GLU A 19 -16.96 21.39 -0.77
N GLY A 20 -16.30 21.08 -1.89
CA GLY A 20 -16.78 21.44 -3.22
C GLY A 20 -18.05 20.68 -3.65
N LEU A 21 -18.26 19.45 -3.20
CA LEU A 21 -19.48 18.68 -3.46
C LEU A 21 -20.67 19.13 -2.61
N SER A 22 -20.42 19.76 -1.46
CA SER A 22 -21.48 20.28 -0.59
C SER A 22 -22.31 21.41 -1.22
N GLY A 23 -21.76 22.06 -2.26
CA GLY A 23 -22.40 23.18 -2.94
C GLY A 23 -22.44 24.49 -2.15
N SER A 24 -21.88 24.52 -0.93
CA SER A 24 -21.91 25.71 -0.07
C SER A 24 -20.97 26.84 -0.52
N ILE A 25 -19.97 26.52 -1.33
CA ILE A 25 -18.96 27.45 -1.85
C ILE A 25 -18.80 27.24 -3.35
N GLN A 26 -18.63 28.33 -4.10
CA GLN A 26 -18.36 28.22 -5.53
C GLN A 26 -16.98 27.57 -5.75
N ILE A 27 -16.87 26.71 -6.76
CA ILE A 27 -15.61 25.99 -7.04
C ILE A 27 -14.45 26.96 -7.30
N SER A 28 -14.72 28.12 -7.91
CA SER A 28 -13.73 29.18 -8.12
C SER A 28 -13.17 29.74 -6.80
N GLU A 29 -14.03 29.98 -5.82
CA GLU A 29 -13.65 30.47 -4.49
C GLU A 29 -12.95 29.38 -3.67
N LEU A 30 -13.44 28.15 -3.75
CA LEU A 30 -12.79 26.98 -3.15
C LEU A 30 -11.37 26.82 -3.68
N CYS A 31 -11.18 26.92 -4.99
CA CYS A 31 -9.87 26.81 -5.63
C CYS A 31 -8.91 27.91 -5.15
N LYS A 32 -9.39 29.15 -4.98
CA LYS A 32 -8.61 30.25 -4.39
C LYS A 32 -8.26 29.99 -2.93
N LYS A 33 -9.23 29.57 -2.11
CA LYS A 33 -9.06 29.26 -0.68
C LYS A 33 -7.98 28.21 -0.45
N TYR A 34 -7.95 27.17 -1.28
CA TYR A 34 -7.00 26.07 -1.13
C TYR A 34 -5.73 26.23 -1.96
N GLY A 35 -5.64 27.24 -2.84
CA GLY A 35 -4.50 27.43 -3.73
C GLY A 35 -4.35 26.30 -4.76
N ILE A 36 -5.47 25.82 -5.31
CA ILE A 36 -5.50 24.79 -6.35
C ILE A 36 -6.08 25.33 -7.65
N GLN A 37 -5.66 24.76 -8.76
CA GLN A 37 -6.29 25.00 -10.06
C GLN A 37 -7.59 24.20 -10.17
N SER A 38 -8.60 24.75 -10.85
CA SER A 38 -9.90 24.08 -11.06
C SER A 38 -9.76 22.70 -11.72
N SER A 39 -8.81 22.54 -12.65
CA SER A 39 -8.50 21.25 -13.29
C SER A 39 -8.14 20.18 -12.27
N ARG A 40 -7.33 20.53 -11.27
CA ARG A 40 -6.91 19.63 -10.19
C ARG A 40 -8.07 19.25 -9.27
N PHE A 41 -8.95 20.20 -8.95
CA PHE A 41 -10.18 19.89 -8.22
C PHE A 41 -11.03 18.85 -8.96
N TYR A 42 -11.29 19.07 -10.25
CA TYR A 42 -12.11 18.15 -11.04
C TYR A 42 -11.42 16.78 -11.24
N GLU A 43 -10.10 16.74 -11.36
CA GLU A 43 -9.34 15.49 -11.37
C GLU A 43 -9.58 14.68 -10.08
N TRP A 44 -9.46 15.33 -8.91
CA TRP A 44 -9.69 14.67 -7.62
C TRP A 44 -11.14 14.27 -7.42
N LYS A 45 -12.08 15.13 -7.79
CA LYS A 45 -13.52 14.82 -7.78
C LYS A 45 -13.82 13.59 -8.62
N ASN A 46 -13.29 13.53 -9.84
CA ASN A 46 -13.50 12.40 -10.75
C ASN A 46 -12.87 11.12 -10.19
N LYS A 47 -11.67 11.20 -9.58
CA LYS A 47 -11.06 10.05 -8.90
C LYS A 47 -11.93 9.56 -7.74
N LEU A 48 -12.46 10.47 -6.91
CA LEU A 48 -13.32 10.11 -5.80
C LEU A 48 -14.62 9.46 -6.29
N VAL A 49 -15.32 10.06 -7.25
CA VAL A 49 -16.60 9.54 -7.74
C VAL A 49 -16.43 8.18 -8.43
N LYS A 50 -15.37 8.01 -9.25
CA LYS A 50 -15.10 6.74 -9.94
C LYS A 50 -14.82 5.56 -9.00
N ASN A 51 -14.12 5.81 -7.90
CA ASN A 51 -13.75 4.77 -6.94
C ASN A 51 -14.67 4.71 -5.73
N GLY A 52 -15.50 5.73 -5.51
CA GLY A 52 -16.32 5.88 -4.31
C GLY A 52 -17.39 4.81 -4.18
N ALA A 53 -17.92 4.33 -5.30
CA ALA A 53 -18.88 3.21 -5.31
C ALA A 53 -18.26 1.93 -4.71
N ASN A 54 -16.96 1.68 -4.92
CA ASN A 54 -16.28 0.49 -4.42
C ASN A 54 -16.21 0.44 -2.89
N VAL A 55 -16.32 1.60 -2.22
CA VAL A 55 -16.35 1.68 -0.74
C VAL A 55 -17.65 1.08 -0.18
N PHE A 56 -18.74 1.12 -0.96
CA PHE A 56 -20.04 0.59 -0.58
C PHE A 56 -20.32 -0.79 -1.18
N ASP A 57 -19.43 -1.29 -2.05
CA ASP A 57 -19.53 -2.66 -2.54
C ASP A 57 -19.04 -3.61 -1.44
N ASP A 58 -19.96 -4.32 -0.79
CA ASP A 58 -19.65 -5.38 0.20
C ASP A 58 -18.77 -6.50 -0.40
N ARG A 59 -18.71 -6.61 -1.74
CA ARG A 59 -17.79 -7.52 -2.43
C ARG A 59 -16.33 -7.03 -2.37
N GLY A 60 -16.10 -5.77 -2.03
CA GLY A 60 -14.77 -5.14 -1.90
C GLY A 60 -13.93 -5.69 -0.74
N ARG A 61 -14.52 -6.42 0.22
CA ARG A 61 -13.73 -7.21 1.19
C ARG A 61 -12.99 -8.38 0.52
N LYS A 62 -13.40 -8.78 -0.69
CA LYS A 62 -12.59 -9.59 -1.62
C LYS A 62 -11.88 -8.66 -2.60
N ASN A 63 -11.02 -7.76 -2.13
CA ASN A 63 -9.98 -7.20 -2.98
C ASN A 63 -9.10 -8.35 -3.45
N THR A 64 -9.45 -8.94 -4.59
CA THR A 64 -8.72 -10.07 -5.19
C THR A 64 -7.26 -9.73 -5.46
N SER A 65 -6.89 -8.44 -5.57
CA SER A 65 -5.50 -8.01 -5.64
C SER A 65 -4.76 -8.22 -4.33
N ASP A 66 -5.31 -7.73 -3.22
CA ASP A 66 -4.67 -7.80 -1.91
C ASP A 66 -4.65 -9.25 -1.43
N GLN A 67 -5.73 -9.99 -1.66
CA GLN A 67 -5.79 -11.41 -1.35
C GLN A 67 -4.80 -12.24 -2.18
N LYS A 68 -4.60 -11.92 -3.47
CA LYS A 68 -3.59 -12.61 -4.30
C LYS A 68 -2.17 -12.28 -3.85
N ILE A 69 -1.91 -11.02 -3.52
CA ILE A 69 -0.60 -10.60 -2.98
C ILE A 69 -0.33 -11.30 -1.65
N ILE A 70 -1.33 -11.38 -0.76
CA ILE A 70 -1.22 -12.10 0.51
C ILE A 70 -0.97 -13.60 0.25
N GLU A 71 -1.71 -14.23 -0.65
CA GLU A 71 -1.54 -15.65 -0.97
C GLU A 71 -0.15 -15.95 -1.58
N GLU A 72 0.36 -15.05 -2.44
CA GLU A 72 1.69 -15.17 -3.03
C GLU A 72 2.79 -14.96 -1.98
N GLN A 73 2.60 -14.00 -1.06
CA GLN A 73 3.48 -13.78 0.08
C GLN A 73 3.49 -14.97 1.04
N GLU A 74 2.33 -15.58 1.31
CA GLU A 74 2.21 -16.77 2.14
C GLU A 74 2.93 -17.98 1.52
N LYS A 75 2.82 -18.17 0.20
CA LYS A 75 3.56 -19.22 -0.53
C LYS A 75 5.07 -19.02 -0.45
N GLU A 76 5.55 -17.79 -0.66
CA GLU A 76 6.98 -17.52 -0.58
C GLU A 76 7.50 -17.68 0.86
N LEU A 77 6.73 -17.27 1.86
CA LEU A 77 7.07 -17.51 3.27
C LEU A 77 7.21 -19.00 3.57
N GLU A 78 6.33 -19.85 3.05
CA GLU A 78 6.41 -21.29 3.28
C GLU A 78 7.64 -21.91 2.63
N ARG A 79 7.91 -21.57 1.36
CA ARG A 79 9.12 -21.99 0.65
C ARG A 79 10.41 -21.59 1.37
N LEU A 80 10.45 -20.36 1.90
CA LEU A 80 11.60 -19.87 2.66
C LEU A 80 11.79 -20.64 3.97
N LYS A 81 10.71 -20.98 4.69
CA LYS A 81 10.79 -21.81 5.90
C LYS A 81 11.33 -23.20 5.61
N GLU A 82 10.87 -23.84 4.52
CA GLU A 82 11.37 -25.16 4.10
C GLU A 82 12.87 -25.10 3.81
N THR A 83 13.30 -24.12 3.01
CA THR A 83 14.72 -23.91 2.68
C THR A 83 15.57 -23.69 3.94
N ILE A 84 15.08 -22.88 4.89
CA ILE A 84 15.76 -22.66 6.17
C ILE A 84 15.85 -23.95 6.98
N ALA A 85 14.79 -24.76 7.03
CA ALA A 85 14.78 -26.02 7.77
C ALA A 85 15.80 -27.02 7.21
N GLU A 86 15.94 -27.10 5.89
CA GLU A 86 16.97 -27.90 5.23
C GLU A 86 18.38 -27.41 5.60
N ILE A 87 18.65 -26.11 5.43
CA ILE A 87 19.95 -25.51 5.75
C ILE A 87 20.30 -25.70 7.24
N VAL A 88 19.33 -25.56 8.15
CA VAL A 88 19.53 -25.78 9.58
C VAL A 88 19.90 -27.24 9.86
N THR A 89 19.22 -28.17 9.20
CA THR A 89 19.48 -29.61 9.35
C THR A 89 20.90 -29.96 8.88
N GLU A 90 21.29 -29.50 7.69
CA GLU A 90 22.64 -29.70 7.15
C GLU A 90 23.71 -29.09 8.07
N ASN A 91 23.49 -27.86 8.55
CA ASN A 91 24.41 -27.21 9.47
C ASN A 91 24.59 -27.98 10.79
N LEU A 92 23.51 -28.55 11.33
CA LEU A 92 23.58 -29.38 12.53
C LEU A 92 24.36 -30.67 12.29
N GLN A 93 24.16 -31.32 11.13
CA GLN A 93 24.91 -32.51 10.74
C GLN A 93 26.40 -32.20 10.57
N LEU A 94 26.74 -31.11 9.87
CA LEU A 94 28.12 -30.67 9.69
C LEU A 94 28.80 -30.37 11.03
N LYS A 95 28.13 -29.66 11.94
CA LYS A 95 28.66 -29.38 13.29
C LYS A 95 28.91 -30.67 14.08
N LYS A 96 28.00 -31.66 14.03
CA LYS A 96 28.20 -32.97 14.66
C LYS A 96 29.41 -33.70 14.07
N ASN A 97 29.53 -33.73 12.74
CA ASN A 97 30.64 -34.38 12.06
C ASN A 97 31.97 -33.73 12.46
N ILE A 98 32.07 -32.40 12.41
CA ILE A 98 33.27 -31.66 12.84
C ILE A 98 33.61 -31.93 14.31
N GLY A 99 32.61 -31.99 15.20
CA GLY A 99 32.81 -32.36 16.61
C GLY A 99 33.38 -33.77 16.77
N ASN A 100 32.83 -34.74 16.02
CA ASN A 100 33.32 -36.13 16.01
C ASN A 100 34.74 -36.26 15.44
N PHE A 101 35.11 -35.45 14.45
CA PHE A 101 36.48 -35.42 13.92
C PHE A 101 37.48 -34.87 14.94
N ARG A 102 37.10 -33.84 15.72
CA ARG A 102 37.97 -33.25 16.77
C ARG A 102 38.14 -34.11 18.02
N GLY A 103 37.21 -35.03 18.30
CA GLY A 103 37.30 -35.93 19.46
C GLY A 103 38.03 -37.26 19.19
N LYS A 104 38.52 -37.50 17.96
CA LYS A 104 39.23 -38.72 17.55
C LYS A 104 40.74 -38.54 17.40
N THR A 105 41.29 -37.39 17.77
CA THR A 105 42.73 -37.09 17.88
C THR A 105 43.11 -36.96 19.34
#